data_AF-R9GZP9-F1
#
_entry.id   AF-R9GZP9-F1
#
_cell.length_a   1.000
_cell.length_b   1.000
_cell.length_c   1.000
_cell.angle_alpha   90.00
_cell.angle_beta   90.00
_cell.angle_gamma   90.00
#
_symmetry.space_group_name_H-M   'P 1'
#
loop_
_entity.id
_entity.type
_entity.pdbx_description
1 polymer ?
#
loop_
_entity_poly.entity_id
_entity_poly.type
_entity_poly.pdbx_seq_one_letter_code
_entity_poly.pdbx_strand_id
1 'polypeptide(L)'
;MEKNGHIKLQSIANILLINIQHIDKLGLWNGKMGVILFFYHYGRYVDKSFYEDVADSLLDLVLEAVSRSAHSDSYALLSSVGIGIEYLLAQPFVESDSDDLLEDFDKYLLRGGSRASSLMQSLYMHVRKEQNILNLSGLLELKNELSPYSSMSIIEEIAQYPLTFSELAWEGLNILNQISNRE
;
A
#
# COMPACT_ATOMS: atom_id res chain seq x y z
N MET A 1 -27.91 2.13 3.20
CA MET A 1 -26.51 2.33 3.65
C MET A 1 -25.52 2.11 2.51
N GLU A 2 -25.67 1.05 1.71
CA GLU A 2 -24.82 0.78 0.52
C GLU A 2 -24.69 1.97 -0.43
N LYS A 3 -25.80 2.61 -0.84
CA LYS A 3 -25.79 3.77 -1.76
C LYS A 3 -24.85 4.91 -1.32
N ASN A 4 -24.71 5.14 -0.01
CA ASN A 4 -23.80 6.18 0.50
C ASN A 4 -22.34 5.75 0.42
N GLY A 5 -22.05 4.44 0.57
CA GLY A 5 -20.72 3.86 0.39
C GLY A 5 -20.25 3.99 -1.06
N HIS A 6 -21.09 3.62 -2.03
CA HIS A 6 -20.78 3.76 -3.46
C HIS A 6 -20.43 5.21 -3.85
N ILE A 7 -21.27 6.18 -3.45
CA ILE A 7 -21.05 7.61 -3.76
C ILE A 7 -19.73 8.10 -3.15
N LYS A 8 -19.42 7.66 -1.94
CA LYS A 8 -18.19 8.04 -1.25
C LYS A 8 -16.96 7.42 -1.91
N LEU A 9 -17.00 6.14 -2.27
CA LEU A 9 -15.92 5.46 -3.00
C LEU A 9 -15.63 6.13 -4.34
N GLN A 10 -16.66 6.46 -5.11
CA GLN A 10 -16.50 7.20 -6.36
C GLN A 10 -15.88 8.58 -6.14
N SER A 11 -16.26 9.27 -5.06
CA SER A 11 -15.70 10.58 -4.72
C SER A 11 -14.22 10.48 -4.36
N ILE A 12 -13.84 9.46 -3.57
CA ILE A 12 -12.45 9.15 -3.23
C ILE A 12 -11.67 8.85 -4.51
N ALA A 13 -12.16 7.95 -5.37
CA ALA A 13 -11.49 7.60 -6.62
C ALA A 13 -11.26 8.82 -7.53
N ASN A 14 -12.24 9.71 -7.67
CA ASN A 14 -12.11 10.93 -8.47
C ASN A 14 -11.05 11.88 -7.90
N ILE A 15 -11.05 12.09 -6.58
CA ILE A 15 -10.07 12.94 -5.90
C ILE A 15 -8.66 12.37 -6.10
N LEU A 16 -8.48 11.06 -5.90
CA LEU A 16 -7.19 10.41 -6.07
C LEU A 16 -6.70 10.47 -7.50
N LEU A 17 -7.57 10.22 -8.49
CA LEU A 17 -7.21 10.22 -9.90
C LEU A 17 -6.73 11.60 -10.38
N ILE A 18 -7.43 12.67 -9.99
CA ILE A 18 -7.07 14.05 -10.37
C ILE A 18 -5.74 14.48 -9.73
N ASN A 19 -5.43 13.97 -8.54
CA ASN A 19 -4.28 14.42 -7.75
C ASN A 19 -3.13 13.42 -7.70
N ILE A 20 -3.18 12.37 -8.50
CA ILE A 20 -2.26 11.23 -8.45
C ILE A 20 -0.77 11.63 -8.57
N GLN A 21 -0.51 12.69 -9.35
CA GLN A 21 0.82 13.27 -9.57
C GLN A 21 1.39 13.98 -8.33
N HIS A 22 0.56 14.37 -7.37
CA HIS A 22 0.96 15.08 -6.15
C HIS A 22 1.25 14.14 -4.97
N ILE A 23 1.18 12.82 -5.20
CA ILE A 23 1.44 11.81 -4.17
C ILE A 23 2.92 11.41 -4.25
N ASP A 24 3.81 12.16 -3.61
CA ASP A 24 5.26 11.96 -3.80
C ASP A 24 5.85 10.80 -3.00
N LYS A 25 5.23 10.45 -1.87
CA LYS A 25 5.67 9.35 -1.01
C LYS A 25 5.34 8.01 -1.68
N LEU A 26 6.23 7.02 -1.60
CA LEU A 26 6.05 5.71 -2.23
C LEU A 26 5.43 4.65 -1.30
N GLY A 27 5.52 4.84 0.02
CA GLY A 27 5.20 3.79 1.01
C GLY A 27 3.74 3.35 1.03
N LEU A 28 3.50 2.18 1.64
CA LEU A 28 2.18 1.56 1.77
C LEU A 28 1.18 2.40 2.58
N TRP A 29 1.57 2.86 3.76
CA TRP A 29 0.64 3.52 4.68
C TRP A 29 0.46 5.02 4.41
N ASN A 30 1.46 5.67 3.81
CA ASN A 30 1.53 7.12 3.66
C ASN A 30 1.93 7.57 2.24
N GLY A 31 1.68 6.74 1.21
CA GLY A 31 2.16 6.98 -0.13
C GLY A 31 1.40 6.24 -1.24
N LYS A 32 1.98 6.26 -2.45
CA LYS A 32 1.40 5.72 -3.69
C LYS A 32 1.00 4.25 -3.57
N MET A 33 1.73 3.44 -2.82
CA MET A 33 1.40 2.01 -2.68
C MET A 33 0.02 1.78 -2.04
N GLY A 34 -0.40 2.59 -1.05
CA GLY A 34 -1.76 2.50 -0.51
C GLY A 34 -2.85 2.91 -1.51
N VAL A 35 -2.54 3.86 -2.40
CA VAL A 35 -3.43 4.32 -3.48
C VAL A 35 -3.57 3.27 -4.57
N ILE A 36 -2.47 2.58 -4.91
CA ILE A 36 -2.46 1.42 -5.81
C ILE A 36 -3.41 0.36 -5.29
N LEU A 37 -3.30 -0.02 -4.00
CA LEU A 37 -4.21 -1.00 -3.40
C LEU A 37 -5.67 -0.54 -3.51
N PHE A 38 -5.96 0.73 -3.23
CA PHE A 38 -7.32 1.26 -3.37
C PHE A 38 -7.85 1.10 -4.80
N PHE A 39 -7.07 1.46 -5.82
CA PHE A 39 -7.53 1.41 -7.20
C PHE A 39 -7.75 -0.02 -7.72
N TYR A 40 -6.91 -0.98 -7.33
CA TYR A 40 -7.16 -2.39 -7.62
C TYR A 40 -8.48 -2.89 -7.01
N HIS A 41 -8.70 -2.62 -5.72
CA HIS A 41 -9.96 -3.02 -5.06
C HIS A 41 -11.17 -2.31 -5.64
N TYR A 42 -11.05 -1.01 -5.89
CA TYR A 42 -12.14 -0.21 -6.44
C TYR A 42 -12.48 -0.63 -7.88
N GLY A 43 -11.47 -0.93 -8.72
CA GLY A 43 -11.64 -1.43 -10.08
C GLY A 43 -12.46 -2.71 -10.14
N ARG A 44 -12.10 -3.69 -9.30
CA ARG A 44 -12.89 -4.93 -9.15
C ARG A 44 -14.31 -4.66 -8.65
N TYR A 45 -14.45 -3.80 -7.64
CA TYR A 45 -15.73 -3.49 -7.06
C TYR A 45 -16.72 -2.85 -8.05
N VAL A 46 -16.25 -2.00 -8.97
CA VAL A 46 -17.10 -1.38 -9.99
C VAL A 46 -17.08 -2.09 -11.35
N ASP A 47 -16.34 -3.19 -11.46
CA ASP A 47 -16.11 -3.93 -12.71
C ASP A 47 -15.61 -3.01 -13.85
N LYS A 48 -14.51 -2.31 -13.59
CA LYS A 48 -13.85 -1.39 -14.53
C LYS A 48 -12.33 -1.55 -14.51
N SER A 49 -11.79 -2.18 -15.56
CA SER A 49 -10.34 -2.37 -15.76
C SER A 49 -9.56 -1.07 -15.78
N PHE A 50 -10.17 0.06 -16.16
CA PHE A 50 -9.52 1.38 -16.14
C PHE A 50 -8.82 1.69 -14.81
N TYR A 51 -9.41 1.33 -13.68
CA TYR A 51 -8.78 1.59 -12.38
C TYR A 51 -7.62 0.62 -12.09
N GLU A 52 -7.68 -0.60 -12.61
CA GLU A 52 -6.57 -1.55 -12.55
C GLU A 52 -5.42 -1.06 -13.45
N ASP A 53 -5.71 -0.57 -14.66
CA ASP A 53 -4.71 0.03 -15.57
C ASP A 53 -3.98 1.23 -14.92
N VAL A 54 -4.72 2.05 -14.16
CA VAL A 54 -4.16 3.16 -13.36
C VAL A 54 -3.29 2.61 -12.23
N ALA A 55 -3.70 1.55 -11.56
CA ALA A 55 -2.95 0.91 -10.47
C ALA A 55 -1.64 0.29 -10.99
N ASP A 56 -1.68 -0.40 -12.13
CA ASP A 56 -0.51 -0.98 -12.81
C ASP A 56 0.50 0.11 -13.18
N SER A 57 0.02 1.19 -13.82
CA SER A 57 0.87 2.33 -14.20
C SER A 57 1.56 2.97 -12.99
N LEU A 58 0.87 3.04 -11.86
CA LEU A 58 1.46 3.53 -10.62
C LEU A 58 2.44 2.54 -10.00
N LEU A 59 2.14 1.25 -10.07
CA LEU A 59 3.01 0.20 -9.54
C LEU A 59 4.36 0.20 -10.26
N ASP A 60 4.36 0.32 -11.59
CA ASP A 60 5.58 0.45 -12.39
C ASP A 60 6.45 1.63 -11.94
N LEU A 61 5.83 2.79 -11.69
CA LEU A 61 6.53 3.98 -11.18
C LEU A 61 7.12 3.75 -9.77
N VAL A 62 6.39 3.06 -8.90
CA VAL A 62 6.86 2.73 -7.55
C VAL A 62 8.05 1.76 -7.63
N LEU A 63 7.95 0.71 -8.46
CA LEU A 63 9.03 -0.27 -8.65
C LEU A 63 10.28 0.38 -9.23
N GLU A 64 10.14 1.20 -10.27
CA GLU A 64 11.26 1.94 -10.88
C GLU A 64 11.94 2.88 -9.88
N ALA A 65 11.14 3.65 -9.12
CA ALA A 65 11.67 4.57 -8.12
C ALA A 65 12.37 3.83 -6.98
N VAL A 66 11.80 2.72 -6.53
CA VAL A 66 12.38 1.87 -5.49
C VAL A 66 13.71 1.26 -5.95
N SER A 67 13.77 0.66 -7.13
CA SER A 67 14.99 0.06 -7.68
C SER A 67 16.11 1.10 -7.86
N ARG A 68 15.78 2.33 -8.23
CA ARG A 68 16.75 3.45 -8.25
C ARG A 68 17.21 3.84 -6.84
N SER A 69 16.27 3.89 -5.90
CA SER A 69 16.51 4.25 -4.49
C SER A 69 17.15 3.14 -3.64
N ALA A 70 17.36 1.93 -4.17
CA ALA A 70 17.98 0.82 -3.46
C ALA A 70 19.42 1.13 -2.97
N HIS A 71 19.96 2.29 -3.35
CA HIS A 71 21.22 2.87 -2.89
C HIS A 71 21.06 3.84 -1.69
N SER A 72 19.85 4.06 -1.16
CA SER A 72 19.53 5.10 -0.16
C SER A 72 19.27 4.59 1.26
N ASP A 73 19.56 3.32 1.56
CA ASP A 73 19.47 2.69 2.89
C ASP A 73 18.08 2.76 3.60
N SER A 74 16.98 3.06 2.89
CA SER A 74 15.66 3.16 3.51
C SER A 74 14.95 1.80 3.60
N TYR A 75 15.48 0.90 4.44
CA TYR A 75 14.92 -0.45 4.67
C TYR A 75 13.42 -0.41 5.03
N ALA A 76 12.97 0.60 5.77
CA ALA A 76 11.56 0.75 6.14
C ALA A 76 10.66 1.04 4.94
N LEU A 77 11.11 1.90 4.01
CA LEU A 77 10.36 2.19 2.78
C LEU A 77 10.28 0.94 1.90
N LEU A 78 11.43 0.31 1.63
CA LEU A 78 11.53 -0.92 0.85
C LEU A 78 10.61 -2.02 1.41
N SER A 79 10.68 -2.23 2.72
CA SER A 79 9.83 -3.22 3.41
C SER A 79 8.34 -2.87 3.30
N SER A 80 7.98 -1.58 3.38
CA SER A 80 6.58 -1.15 3.24
C SER A 80 6.04 -1.43 1.83
N VAL A 81 6.84 -1.17 0.79
CA VAL A 81 6.46 -1.46 -0.60
C VAL A 81 6.41 -2.96 -0.83
N GLY A 82 7.39 -3.71 -0.31
CA GLY A 82 7.42 -5.17 -0.37
C GLY A 82 6.16 -5.81 0.21
N ILE A 83 5.69 -5.36 1.39
CA ILE A 83 4.41 -5.83 1.97
C ILE A 83 3.24 -5.53 1.02
N GLY A 84 3.25 -4.37 0.36
CA GLY A 84 2.23 -4.03 -0.64
C GLY A 84 2.24 -4.96 -1.84
N ILE A 85 3.41 -5.36 -2.35
CA ILE A 85 3.56 -6.29 -3.47
C ILE A 85 3.10 -7.70 -3.06
N GLU A 86 3.54 -8.19 -1.91
CA GLU A 86 3.08 -9.47 -1.34
C GLU A 86 1.54 -9.51 -1.25
N TYR A 87 0.93 -8.41 -0.82
CA TYR A 87 -0.52 -8.28 -0.78
C TYR A 87 -1.17 -8.40 -2.16
N LEU A 88 -0.62 -7.74 -3.18
CA LEU A 88 -1.15 -7.80 -4.55
C LEU A 88 -1.09 -9.20 -5.13
N LEU A 89 -0.01 -9.93 -4.86
CA LEU A 89 0.18 -11.32 -5.28
C LEU A 89 -0.80 -12.27 -4.55
N ALA A 90 -1.01 -12.05 -3.25
CA ALA A 90 -1.94 -12.85 -2.45
C ALA A 90 -3.42 -12.64 -2.82
N GLN A 91 -3.78 -11.45 -3.33
CA GLN A 91 -5.15 -11.10 -3.74
C GLN A 91 -5.38 -11.23 -5.26
N PRO A 92 -4.70 -12.17 -5.91
CA PRO A 92 -4.36 -12.23 -7.35
C PRO A 92 -4.60 -10.95 -8.19
N PHE A 93 -4.17 -9.77 -7.73
CA PHE A 93 -4.26 -8.53 -8.50
C PHE A 93 -3.20 -8.44 -9.59
N VAL A 94 -2.05 -9.05 -9.34
CA VAL A 94 -0.89 -9.09 -10.25
C VAL A 94 -0.54 -10.54 -10.50
N GLU A 95 -0.47 -10.92 -11.78
CA GLU A 95 -0.01 -12.26 -12.18
C GLU A 95 1.51 -12.23 -12.37
N SER A 96 2.25 -12.60 -11.33
CA SER A 96 3.71 -12.73 -11.41
C SER A 96 4.23 -13.71 -10.36
N ASP A 97 5.46 -14.21 -10.57
CA ASP A 97 6.15 -14.96 -9.53
C ASP A 97 6.70 -13.97 -8.50
N SER A 98 6.34 -14.21 -7.24
CA SER A 98 6.76 -13.39 -6.11
C SER A 98 8.28 -13.37 -5.97
N ASP A 99 8.94 -14.51 -6.17
CA ASP A 99 10.38 -14.64 -6.04
C ASP A 99 11.11 -13.86 -7.13
N ASP A 100 10.53 -13.79 -8.33
CA ASP A 100 11.09 -13.01 -9.45
C ASP A 100 10.91 -11.51 -9.24
N LEU A 101 9.73 -11.05 -8.81
CA LEU A 101 9.47 -9.61 -8.60
C LEU A 101 10.23 -9.03 -7.40
N LEU A 102 10.43 -9.83 -6.35
CA LEU A 102 11.01 -9.36 -5.09
C LEU A 102 12.46 -9.79 -4.91
N GLU A 103 13.08 -10.47 -5.88
CA GLU A 103 14.46 -10.97 -5.75
C GLU A 103 15.44 -9.87 -5.36
N ASP A 104 15.33 -8.71 -6.01
CA ASP A 104 16.18 -7.55 -5.72
C ASP A 104 15.85 -6.97 -4.34
N PHE A 105 14.57 -6.87 -3.97
CA PHE A 105 14.13 -6.41 -2.64
C PHE A 105 14.71 -7.30 -1.54
N ASP A 106 14.59 -8.62 -1.69
CA ASP A 106 15.10 -9.62 -0.76
C ASP A 106 16.63 -9.51 -0.64
N LYS A 107 17.36 -9.42 -1.76
CA LYS A 107 18.81 -9.23 -1.76
C LYS A 107 19.21 -7.96 -1.02
N TYR A 108 18.53 -6.83 -1.24
CA TYR A 108 18.85 -5.57 -0.57
C TYR A 108 18.54 -5.61 0.93
N LEU A 109 17.36 -6.12 1.31
CA LEU A 109 16.96 -6.20 2.71
C LEU A 109 17.84 -7.19 3.50
N LEU A 110 18.29 -8.29 2.88
CA LEU A 110 19.16 -9.28 3.52
C LEU A 110 20.63 -8.86 3.59
N ARG A 111 21.12 -8.02 2.67
CA ARG A 111 22.50 -7.49 2.68
C ARG A 111 22.78 -6.52 3.84
N GLY A 112 21.74 -5.91 4.43
CA GLY A 112 21.85 -4.91 5.50
C GLY A 112 22.34 -5.41 6.87
N GLY A 113 22.63 -6.72 7.03
CA GLY A 113 23.31 -7.36 8.16
C GLY A 113 23.28 -6.67 9.54
N SER A 114 22.50 -7.23 10.49
CA SER A 114 22.56 -7.02 11.96
C SER A 114 22.62 -5.59 12.52
N ARG A 115 22.50 -4.53 11.72
CA ARG A 115 22.38 -3.15 12.20
C ARG A 115 20.90 -2.86 12.43
N ALA A 116 20.41 -3.21 13.62
CA ALA A 116 19.06 -2.99 14.13
C ALA A 116 17.97 -3.08 13.05
N SER A 117 17.47 -4.29 12.80
CA SER A 117 16.32 -4.50 11.91
C SER A 117 15.19 -3.54 12.28
N SER A 118 14.76 -2.71 11.33
CA SER A 118 13.58 -1.87 11.55
C SER A 118 12.35 -2.75 11.77
N LEU A 119 11.37 -2.28 12.54
CA LEU A 119 10.11 -3.00 12.75
C LEU A 119 9.46 -3.40 11.40
N MET A 120 9.54 -2.52 10.41
CA MET A 120 9.02 -2.77 9.06
C MET A 120 9.77 -3.90 8.34
N GLN A 121 11.08 -4.01 8.53
CA GLN A 121 11.85 -5.11 7.96
C GLN A 121 11.48 -6.45 8.60
N SER A 122 11.37 -6.49 9.93
CA SER A 122 10.91 -7.70 10.62
C SER A 122 9.50 -8.11 10.19
N LEU A 123 8.60 -7.13 10.02
CA LEU A 123 7.25 -7.37 9.53
C LEU A 123 7.25 -7.91 8.10
N TYR A 124 8.02 -7.31 7.19
CA TYR A 124 8.16 -7.82 5.83
C TYR A 124 8.67 -9.26 5.81
N MET A 125 9.73 -9.57 6.58
CA MET A 125 10.26 -10.93 6.67
C MET A 125 9.25 -11.94 7.22
N HIS A 126 8.36 -11.52 8.12
CA HIS A 126 7.28 -12.35 8.64
C HIS A 126 6.20 -12.59 7.57
N VAL A 127 5.73 -11.52 6.91
CA VAL A 127 4.79 -11.58 5.79
C VAL A 127 5.30 -12.50 4.67
N ARG A 128 6.59 -12.36 4.31
CA ARG A 128 7.27 -13.18 3.28
C ARG A 128 7.25 -14.68 3.59
N LYS A 129 7.35 -15.05 4.87
CA LYS A 129 7.33 -16.46 5.33
C LYS A 129 5.92 -17.02 5.48
N GLU A 130 4.97 -16.19 5.87
CA GLU A 130 3.62 -16.59 6.27
C GLU A 130 2.58 -16.11 5.26
N GLN A 131 2.81 -16.30 3.95
CA GLN A 131 1.98 -15.86 2.79
C GLN A 131 0.44 -16.06 2.91
N ASN A 132 -0.03 -16.73 3.96
CA ASN A 132 -1.40 -17.09 4.28
C ASN A 132 -2.25 -16.01 4.98
N ILE A 133 -1.73 -14.79 5.22
CA ILE A 133 -2.41 -13.78 6.10
C ILE A 133 -2.82 -12.49 5.36
N LEU A 134 -2.41 -12.26 4.12
CA LEU A 134 -2.63 -10.97 3.45
C LEU A 134 -3.97 -10.86 2.74
N ASN A 135 -5.07 -10.83 3.51
CA ASN A 135 -6.37 -10.35 3.04
C ASN A 135 -6.62 -8.89 3.49
N LEU A 136 -7.64 -8.24 2.94
CA LEU A 136 -7.89 -6.81 3.21
C LEU A 136 -8.12 -6.50 4.69
N SER A 137 -8.86 -7.36 5.41
CA SER A 137 -9.08 -7.20 6.86
C SER A 137 -7.77 -7.24 7.64
N GLY A 138 -6.92 -8.24 7.40
CA GLY A 138 -5.62 -8.36 8.07
C GLY A 138 -4.70 -7.17 7.79
N LEU A 139 -4.71 -6.65 6.57
CA LEU A 139 -3.92 -5.46 6.22
C LEU A 139 -4.39 -4.20 6.96
N LEU A 140 -5.70 -4.04 7.13
CA LEU A 140 -6.28 -2.93 7.89
C LEU A 140 -5.99 -3.04 9.40
N GLU A 141 -6.01 -4.26 9.95
CA GLU A 141 -5.62 -4.52 11.33
C GLU A 141 -4.15 -4.14 11.57
N LEU A 142 -3.24 -4.61 10.71
CA LEU A 142 -1.82 -4.24 10.76
C LEU A 142 -1.61 -2.72 10.70
N LYS A 143 -2.34 -2.01 9.83
CA LYS A 143 -2.28 -0.54 9.76
C LYS A 143 -2.63 0.10 11.10
N ASN A 144 -3.68 -0.37 11.75
CA ASN A 144 -4.17 0.18 13.01
C ASN A 144 -3.19 -0.11 14.15
N GLU A 145 -2.60 -1.31 14.19
CA GLU A 145 -1.58 -1.68 15.18
C GLU A 145 -0.29 -0.86 15.04
N LEU A 146 0.11 -0.50 13.82
CA LEU A 146 1.31 0.28 13.57
C LEU A 146 1.11 1.80 13.72
N SER A 147 -0.14 2.28 13.73
CA SER A 147 -0.46 3.71 13.84
C SER A 147 0.15 4.39 15.09
N PRO A 148 0.15 3.79 16.30
CA PRO A 148 0.76 4.40 17.49
C PRO A 148 2.30 4.47 17.44
N TYR A 149 2.95 3.63 16.63
CA TYR A 149 4.41 3.56 16.50
C TYR A 149 4.96 4.42 15.37
N SER A 150 4.06 5.02 14.56
CA SER A 150 4.41 6.04 13.58
C SER A 150 4.79 7.30 14.36
N SER A 151 6.09 7.56 14.47
CA SER A 151 6.68 8.57 15.36
C SER A 151 5.92 9.90 15.35
N MET A 152 5.54 10.32 16.54
CA MET A 152 4.90 11.59 16.94
C MET A 152 5.82 12.82 16.70
N SER A 153 6.58 12.82 15.60
CA SER A 153 7.31 13.96 15.04
C SER A 153 6.84 14.32 13.62
N ILE A 154 6.06 13.44 12.97
CA ILE A 154 5.42 13.72 11.67
C ILE A 154 4.00 14.27 11.88
N ILE A 155 3.33 13.89 12.98
CA ILE A 155 1.91 14.25 13.23
C ILE A 155 1.73 15.74 13.54
N GLU A 156 2.71 16.41 14.16
CA GLU A 156 2.65 17.87 14.38
C GLU A 156 2.94 18.70 13.11
N GLU A 157 3.61 18.11 12.11
CA GLU A 157 3.82 18.75 10.81
C GLU A 157 2.64 18.52 9.83
N ILE A 158 1.86 17.44 10.06
CA ILE A 158 0.64 17.12 9.29
C ILE A 158 -0.58 17.97 9.73
N ALA A 159 -0.58 18.52 10.95
CA ALA A 159 -1.70 19.31 11.46
C ALA A 159 -1.96 20.63 10.69
N GLN A 160 -1.11 20.99 9.72
CA GLN A 160 -1.31 22.15 8.83
C GLN A 160 -1.62 21.82 7.37
N TYR A 161 -1.71 20.54 6.97
CA TYR A 161 -2.09 20.16 5.60
C TYR A 161 -3.37 19.31 5.56
N PRO A 162 -4.25 19.52 4.56
CA PRO A 162 -5.50 18.78 4.40
C PRO A 162 -5.24 17.27 4.23
N LEU A 163 -6.22 16.45 4.64
CA LEU A 163 -6.31 14.98 4.45
C LEU A 163 -5.34 14.48 3.36
N THR A 164 -4.32 13.74 3.75
CA THR A 164 -3.34 13.23 2.80
C THR A 164 -4.04 12.26 1.84
N PHE A 165 -3.69 12.26 0.55
CA PHE A 165 -4.30 11.34 -0.43
C PHE A 165 -4.22 9.87 0.00
N SER A 166 -3.19 9.50 0.76
CA SER A 166 -3.08 8.18 1.38
C SER A 166 -4.21 7.89 2.37
N GLU A 167 -4.56 8.83 3.25
CA GLU A 167 -5.65 8.65 4.22
C GLU A 167 -7.00 8.43 3.52
N LEU A 168 -7.26 9.16 2.42
CA LEU A 168 -8.45 8.96 1.59
C LEU A 168 -8.49 7.57 0.95
N ALA A 169 -7.35 7.08 0.44
CA ALA A 169 -7.26 5.72 -0.10
C ALA A 169 -7.58 4.66 0.97
N TRP A 170 -7.03 4.82 2.19
CA TRP A 170 -7.28 3.92 3.31
C TRP A 170 -8.72 4.01 3.83
N GLU A 171 -9.35 5.17 3.79
CA GLU A 171 -10.77 5.31 4.05
C GLU A 171 -11.61 4.53 3.02
N GLY A 172 -11.24 4.62 1.74
CA GLY A 172 -11.87 3.85 0.67
C GLY A 172 -11.74 2.34 0.89
N LEU A 173 -10.54 1.86 1.21
CA LEU A 173 -10.29 0.45 1.53
C LEU A 173 -11.12 -0.03 2.73
N ASN A 174 -11.27 0.79 3.77
CA ASN A 174 -12.14 0.46 4.90
C ASN A 174 -13.61 0.30 4.48
N ILE A 175 -14.11 1.19 3.62
CA ILE A 175 -15.48 1.10 3.10
C ILE A 175 -15.65 -0.19 2.27
N LEU A 176 -14.70 -0.50 1.38
CA LEU A 176 -14.71 -1.72 0.56
C LEU A 176 -14.70 -2.99 1.44
N ASN A 177 -13.89 -3.01 2.50
CA ASN A 177 -13.87 -4.12 3.44
C ASN A 177 -15.21 -4.30 4.16
N GLN A 178 -15.86 -3.20 4.58
CA GLN A 178 -17.17 -3.26 5.22
C GLN A 178 -18.28 -3.76 4.28
N ILE A 179 -18.17 -3.49 2.99
CA ILE A 179 -19.13 -3.98 1.98
C ILE A 179 -18.91 -5.48 1.75
N SER A 180 -17.66 -5.91 1.56
CA SER A 180 -17.31 -7.31 1.28
C SER A 180 -17.68 -8.25 2.43
N ASN A 181 -17.56 -7.81 3.69
CA ASN A 181 -17.91 -8.63 4.87
C ASN A 181 -19.43 -8.70 5.16
N ARG A 182 -20.28 -8.06 4.34
CA ARG A 182 -21.74 -8.10 4.49
C ARG A 182 -22.43 -9.05 3.52
N GLU A 183 -21.73 -9.49 2.49
CA GLU A 183 -22.18 -10.47 1.50
C GLU A 183 -21.85 -11.90 1.96
#